data_AF-A0A0B1SBW0-F1
#
_entry.id   AF-A0A0B1SBW0-F1
#
_cell.length_a   1.000
_cell.length_b   1.000
_cell.length_c   1.000
_cell.angle_alpha   90.00
_cell.angle_beta   90.00
_cell.angle_gamma   90.00
#
_symmetry.space_group_name_H-M   'P 1'
#
loop_
_entity.id
_entity.type
_entity.pdbx_description
1 polymer ?
#
loop_
_entity_poly.entity_id
_entity_poly.type
_entity_poly.pdbx_seq_one_letter_code
_entity_poly.pdbx_strand_id
1 'polypeptide(L)' 'MDDCDFQAPPVLSREQLDKICVDIQKTTRNFGIKDPKTFALNNCPLIKMYYKQVTCEQINHVMDYCEQGSFLA' A
#
# COMPACT_ATOMS: atom_id res chain seq x y z
N MET A 1 -31.62 -10.74 11.48
CA MET A 1 -31.19 -9.81 10.42
C MET A 1 -29.81 -9.39 10.83
N ASP A 2 -28.85 -10.01 10.15
CA ASP A 2 -27.46 -10.17 10.53
C ASP A 2 -26.73 -8.84 10.77
N ASP A 3 -25.95 -8.82 11.85
CA ASP A 3 -25.02 -7.78 12.24
C ASP A 3 -24.17 -7.32 11.04
N CYS A 4 -24.28 -6.04 10.70
CA CYS A 4 -23.30 -5.36 9.87
C CYS A 4 -22.03 -5.18 10.71
N ASP A 5 -21.19 -6.21 10.76
CA ASP A 5 -19.80 -6.10 11.22
C ASP A 5 -19.04 -5.24 10.20
N PHE A 6 -19.12 -3.92 10.35
CA PHE A 6 -18.20 -2.99 9.70
C PHE A 6 -16.85 -3.20 10.37
N GLN A 7 -16.12 -4.24 9.95
CA GLN A 7 -14.73 -4.40 10.32
C GLN A 7 -13.97 -3.21 9.72
N ALA A 8 -13.74 -2.20 10.56
CA ALA A 8 -12.78 -1.16 10.25
C ALA A 8 -11.48 -1.86 9.86
N PRO A 9 -10.87 -1.49 8.72
CA PRO A 9 -9.68 -2.18 8.29
C PRO A 9 -8.61 -2.12 9.39
N PRO A 10 -7.85 -3.21 9.60
CA PRO A 10 -6.85 -3.26 10.66
C PRO A 10 -5.87 -2.10 10.50
N VAL A 11 -5.73 -1.29 11.55
CA VAL A 11 -4.76 -0.20 11.60
C VAL A 11 -3.38 -0.81 11.74
N LEU A 12 -2.52 -0.60 10.73
CA LEU A 12 -1.15 -1.09 10.73
C LEU A 12 -0.30 -0.32 11.75
N SER A 13 0.55 -1.03 12.49
CA SER A 13 1.57 -0.41 13.33
C SER A 13 2.64 0.28 12.47
N ARG A 14 3.40 1.21 13.07
CA ARG A 14 4.54 1.85 12.37
C ARG A 14 5.55 0.82 11.87
N GLU A 15 5.90 -0.15 12.69
CA GLU A 15 6.86 -1.20 12.31
C GLU A 15 6.35 -2.06 11.13
N GLN A 16 5.05 -2.32 11.07
CA GLN A 16 4.43 -2.98 9.91
C GLN A 16 4.47 -2.11 8.66
N LEU A 17 4.18 -0.81 8.78
CA LEU A 17 4.26 0.14 7.67
C LEU A 17 5.69 0.27 7.14
N ASP A 18 6.68 0.41 8.02
CA ASP A 18 8.10 0.51 7.64
C ASP A 18 8.56 -0.74 6.88
N LYS A 19 8.17 -1.93 7.35
CA LYS A 19 8.46 -3.20 6.66
C LYS A 19 7.84 -3.23 5.26
N ILE A 20 6.58 -2.81 5.14
CA ILE A 20 5.89 -2.71 3.84
C ILE A 20 6.64 -1.74 2.91
N CYS A 21 7.09 -0.60 3.42
CA CYS A 21 7.84 0.37 2.62
C CYS A 21 9.16 -0.18 2.10
N VAL A 22 9.90 -0.94 2.91
CA VAL A 22 11.13 -1.64 2.48
C VAL A 22 10.82 -2.66 1.38
N ASP A 23 9.75 -3.44 1.54
CA ASP A 23 9.34 -4.45 0.54
C ASP A 23 8.90 -3.78 -0.77
N ILE A 24 8.19 -2.65 -0.71
CA ILE A 24 7.83 -1.83 -1.86
C ILE A 24 9.09 -1.34 -2.55
N GLN A 25 10.00 -0.67 -1.83
CA GLN A 25 11.25 -0.12 -2.40
C GLN A 25 12.07 -1.20 -3.11
N LYS A 26 12.25 -2.35 -2.47
CA LYS A 26 12.98 -3.48 -3.04
C LYS A 26 12.31 -3.99 -4.32
N THR A 27 10.99 -4.17 -4.28
CA THR A 27 10.22 -4.67 -5.41
C THR A 27 10.27 -3.69 -6.58
N THR A 28 9.95 -2.42 -6.36
CA THR A 28 9.92 -1.41 -7.42
C THR A 28 11.29 -1.21 -8.04
N ARG A 29 12.36 -1.21 -7.25
CA ARG A 29 13.74 -1.18 -7.76
C ARG A 29 14.07 -2.37 -8.64
N ASN A 30 13.71 -3.59 -8.22
CA ASN A 30 13.96 -4.81 -8.99
C ASN A 30 13.24 -4.82 -10.34
N PHE A 31 12.08 -4.15 -10.43
CA PHE A 31 11.29 -4.03 -11.66
C PHE A 31 11.54 -2.72 -12.43
N GLY A 32 12.46 -1.86 -11.98
CA GLY A 32 12.78 -0.59 -12.63
C GLY A 32 11.67 0.47 -12.56
N ILE A 33 10.75 0.35 -11.60
CA ILE A 33 9.67 1.31 -11.35
C ILE A 33 10.24 2.51 -10.58
N LYS A 34 10.33 3.66 -11.26
CA LYS A 34 10.93 4.89 -10.73
C LYS A 34 10.00 5.72 -9.84
N ASP A 35 8.69 5.60 -10.06
CA ASP A 35 7.67 6.30 -9.29
C ASP A 35 6.68 5.26 -8.73
N PRO A 36 7.01 4.64 -7.58
CA PRO A 36 6.16 3.66 -6.93
C PRO A 36 4.74 4.17 -6.66
N LYS A 37 4.59 5.44 -6.25
CA LYS A 37 3.33 6.03 -5.82
C LYS A 37 2.38 6.19 -7.02
N THR A 38 2.85 6.83 -8.08
CA THR A 38 2.07 6.98 -9.31
C THR A 38 1.77 5.61 -9.93
N PHE A 39 2.73 4.66 -9.89
CA PHE A 39 2.49 3.30 -10.35
C PHE A 39 1.34 2.62 -9.59
N ALA A 40 1.37 2.68 -8.25
CA ALA A 40 0.35 2.05 -7.41
C ALA A 40 -1.04 2.67 -7.63
N LEU A 41 -1.11 4.00 -7.77
CA LEU A 41 -2.37 4.72 -8.03
C LEU A 41 -2.96 4.35 -9.39
N ASN A 42 -2.15 4.38 -10.45
CA ASN A 42 -2.61 4.07 -11.81
C ASN A 42 -2.99 2.60 -11.99
N ASN A 43 -2.44 1.70 -11.16
CA ASN A 43 -2.65 0.26 -11.25
C ASN A 43 -3.43 -0.32 -10.06
N CYS A 44 -4.15 0.51 -9.28
CA CYS A 44 -4.91 0.01 -8.13
C CYS A 44 -5.84 -1.18 -8.46
N PRO A 45 -6.59 -1.20 -9.59
CA PRO A 45 -7.40 -2.37 -9.95
C PRO A 45 -6.59 -3.67 -10.07
N LEU A 46 -5.37 -3.59 -10.62
CA LEU A 46 -4.46 -4.73 -10.73
C LEU A 46 -3.99 -5.18 -9.34
N ILE A 47 -3.57 -4.24 -8.49
CA ILE A 47 -3.12 -4.56 -7.12
C ILE A 47 -4.24 -5.24 -6.33
N LYS A 48 -5.47 -4.74 -6.43
CA LYS A 48 -6.66 -5.34 -5.79
C LYS A 48 -6.98 -6.75 -6.26
N MET A 49 -6.55 -7.15 -7.46
CA MET A 49 -6.70 -8.53 -7.93
C MET A 49 -5.91 -9.51 -7.04
N TYR A 50 -4.77 -9.05 -6.49
CA TYR A 50 -3.92 -9.81 -5.56
C TYR A 50 -4.24 -9.53 -4.09
N TYR A 51 -4.69 -8.32 -3.76
CA TYR A 51 -4.99 -7.87 -2.39
C TYR A 51 -6.46 -7.42 -2.26
N LYS A 52 -7.39 -8.39 -2.30
CA LYS A 52 -8.84 -8.12 -2.42
C LYS A 52 -9.45 -7.30 -1.29
N GLN A 53 -8.87 -7.37 -0.10
CA GLN A 53 -9.32 -6.67 1.11
C GLN A 53 -8.81 -5.22 1.22
N VAL A 54 -8.06 -4.73 0.24
CA VAL A 54 -7.45 -3.40 0.28
C VAL A 54 -8.19 -2.44 -0.65
N THR A 55 -8.46 -1.21 -0.19
CA THR A 55 -9.00 -0.11 -1.01
C THR A 55 -7.89 0.71 -1.65
N CYS A 56 -8.20 1.44 -2.73
CA CYS A 56 -7.21 2.34 -3.35
C CYS A 56 -6.78 3.46 -2.38
N GLU A 57 -7.66 3.89 -1.48
CA GLU A 57 -7.36 4.88 -0.45
C GLU A 57 -6.34 4.34 0.56
N GLN A 58 -6.48 3.08 0.99
CA GLN A 58 -5.51 2.44 1.86
C GLN A 58 -4.15 2.26 1.17
N ILE A 59 -4.14 1.89 -0.12
CA ILE A 59 -2.91 1.84 -0.91
C ILE A 59 -2.27 3.22 -0.95
N ASN A 60 -3.04 4.26 -1.29
CA ASN A 60 -2.51 5.62 -1.35
C ASN A 60 -1.94 6.08 0.01
N HIS A 61 -2.65 5.79 1.11
CA HIS A 61 -2.18 6.13 2.45
C HIS A 61 -0.85 5.44 2.81
N VAL A 62 -0.67 4.17 2.43
CA VAL A 62 0.62 3.47 2.60
C VAL A 62 1.71 4.12 1.74
N MET A 63 1.42 4.46 0.48
CA MET A 63 2.38 5.10 -0.40
C MET A 63 2.80 6.50 0.11
N ASP A 64 1.85 7.29 0.61
CA ASP A 64 2.10 8.59 1.24
C ASP A 64 3.02 8.45 2.45
N TYR A 65 2.78 7.46 3.31
CA TYR A 65 3.65 7.17 4.45
C TYR A 65 5.08 6.82 4.01
N CYS A 66 5.23 5.94 3.01
CA CYS A 66 6.54 5.52 2.53
C CYS A 66 7.32 6.66 1.86
N GLU A 67 6.65 7.55 1.14
CA GLU A 67 7.25 8.74 0.53
C GLU A 67 7.75 9.72 1.60
N GLN A 68 6.92 10.02 2.61
CA GLN A 68 7.30 10.92 3.72
C GLN A 68 8.46 10.36 4.56
N GLY A 69 8.50 9.04 4.75
CA GLY A 69 9.61 8.35 5.42
C GLY A 69 10.89 8.24 4.58
N SER A 70 10.92 8.77 3.36
CA SER A 70 12.04 8.68 2.42
C SER A 70 12.45 7.24 2.05
N PHE A 71 11.52 6.28 2.15
CA PHE A 71 11.74 4.89 1.72
C PHE A 71 11.67 4.74 0.20
N LEU A 72 11.03 5.70 -0.49
CA LEU A 72 10.82 5.66 -1.94
C LEU A 72 11.78 6.57 -2.72
N ALA A 73 12.82 7.08 -2.05
CA ALA A 73 13.87 7.92 -2.65
C ALA A 73 14.89 7.09 -3.46
#